data_AF-A0A6I6S9Z0-F1
#
_entry.id   AF-A0A6I6S9Z0-F1
#
_cell.length_a   1.000
_cell.length_b   1.000
_cell.length_c   1.000
_cell.angle_alpha   90.00
_cell.angle_beta   90.00
_cell.angle_gamma   90.00
#
_symmetry.space_group_name_H-M   'P 1'
#
loop_
_entity.id
_entity.type
_entity.pdbx_description
1 polymer ?
#
loop_
_entity_poly.entity_id
_entity_poly.type
_entity_poly.pdbx_seq_one_letter_code
_entity_poly.pdbx_strand_id
1 'polypeptide(L)'
;MLAAAAVAGTAGTAQANTYQYNVMLQDYATGYCLDSNGGDVYTNPCQPGNPWQRWNVVSYDSNVGGYYDRVQIVHRKEGNCLRVQWSRGIPEADGWFATRAAGCNSSDYHDQWNMTWVGNSPGNPRNSWQFANYQPDFSEVLCLDRGQDGHRNQLLWDQGYPQGAPVAKTTCYNHINRYQMWNMVH
;
A
#
# COMPACT_ATOMS: atom_id res chain seq x y z
N MET A 1 -34.22 47.36 -4.38
CA MET A 1 -32.82 46.96 -4.61
C MET A 1 -32.71 45.47 -4.28
N LEU A 2 -32.58 44.61 -5.29
CA LEU A 2 -32.42 43.17 -5.13
C LEU A 2 -30.92 42.87 -5.00
N ALA A 3 -30.49 42.40 -3.82
CA ALA A 3 -29.13 41.94 -3.63
C ALA A 3 -29.04 40.47 -4.06
N ALA A 4 -28.35 40.21 -5.17
CA ALA A 4 -27.96 38.85 -5.57
C ALA A 4 -26.81 38.40 -4.67
N ALA A 5 -27.04 37.40 -3.81
CA ALA A 5 -25.98 36.75 -3.07
C ALA A 5 -25.25 35.78 -4.04
N ALA A 6 -23.97 36.03 -4.26
CA ALA A 6 -23.11 35.18 -5.07
C ALA A 6 -22.98 33.79 -4.42
N VAL A 7 -23.25 32.74 -5.19
CA VAL A 7 -22.91 31.36 -4.81
C VAL A 7 -21.39 31.26 -4.83
N ALA A 8 -20.77 31.25 -3.66
CA ALA A 8 -19.36 30.90 -3.52
C ALA A 8 -19.21 29.42 -3.85
N GLY A 9 -18.84 29.10 -5.10
CA GLY A 9 -18.33 27.79 -5.44
C GLY A 9 -17.06 27.54 -4.64
N THR A 10 -17.05 26.56 -3.76
CA THR A 10 -15.80 26.07 -3.16
C THR A 10 -14.97 25.48 -4.28
N ALA A 11 -13.91 26.18 -4.66
CA ALA A 11 -12.85 25.61 -5.48
C ALA A 11 -12.31 24.39 -4.74
N GLY A 12 -12.57 23.19 -5.28
CA GLY A 12 -11.91 21.98 -4.83
C GLY A 12 -10.40 22.19 -4.96
N THR A 13 -9.65 21.92 -3.90
CA THR A 13 -8.21 21.88 -3.98
C THR A 13 -7.85 20.73 -4.93
N ALA A 14 -7.30 21.07 -6.10
CA ALA A 14 -6.62 20.10 -6.93
C ALA A 14 -5.41 19.59 -6.14
N GLN A 15 -5.52 18.38 -5.58
CA GLN A 15 -4.41 17.66 -4.96
C GLN A 15 -3.40 17.34 -6.07
N ALA A 16 -2.19 17.91 -6.00
CA ALA A 16 -1.11 17.51 -6.87
C ALA A 16 -0.68 16.07 -6.52
N ASN A 17 -0.60 15.20 -7.53
CA ASN A 17 -0.24 13.77 -7.45
C ASN A 17 1.18 13.51 -6.89
N THR A 18 1.39 13.74 -5.60
CA THR A 18 2.65 13.44 -4.91
C THR A 18 2.37 13.04 -3.47
N TYR A 19 2.10 11.76 -3.20
CA TYR A 19 1.76 11.40 -1.82
C TYR A 19 3.00 11.30 -0.93
N GLN A 20 4.06 10.54 -1.27
CA GLN A 20 5.37 10.63 -0.59
C GLN A 20 6.52 10.18 -1.51
N TYR A 21 7.64 10.91 -1.50
CA TYR A 21 8.85 10.57 -2.27
C TYR A 21 10.02 10.25 -1.35
N ASN A 22 10.84 9.27 -1.76
CA ASN A 22 12.07 8.92 -1.07
C ASN A 22 11.87 8.55 0.42
N VAL A 23 10.82 7.78 0.70
CA VAL A 23 10.50 7.30 2.04
C VAL A 23 10.99 5.86 2.23
N MET A 24 11.20 5.48 3.48
CA MET A 24 11.21 4.08 3.87
C MET A 24 9.80 3.69 4.36
N LEU A 25 9.32 2.52 3.96
CA LEU A 25 8.06 1.96 4.46
C LEU A 25 8.40 1.10 5.68
N GLN A 26 8.21 1.64 6.87
CA GLN A 26 8.51 0.97 8.13
C GLN A 26 7.27 0.24 8.67
N ASP A 27 7.36 -1.07 8.85
CA ASP A 27 6.33 -1.86 9.53
C ASP A 27 6.13 -1.35 10.96
N TYR A 28 4.87 -1.11 11.33
CA TYR A 28 4.50 -0.52 12.61
C TYR A 28 4.75 -1.47 13.78
N ALA A 29 4.49 -2.76 13.62
CA ALA A 29 4.64 -3.73 14.70
C ALA A 29 6.09 -3.93 15.13
N THR A 30 7.03 -3.84 14.19
CA THR A 30 8.41 -4.27 14.38
C THR A 30 9.46 -3.17 14.20
N GLY A 31 9.11 -2.07 13.53
CA GLY A 31 10.03 -0.99 13.20
C GLY A 31 11.04 -1.29 12.09
N TYR A 32 10.87 -2.38 11.31
CA TYR A 32 11.76 -2.67 10.17
C TYR A 32 11.20 -2.06 8.89
N CYS A 33 12.09 -1.76 7.95
CA CYS A 33 11.76 -1.14 6.70
C CYS A 33 11.67 -2.15 5.57
N LEU A 34 10.73 -1.93 4.65
CA LEU A 34 10.63 -2.63 3.38
C LEU A 34 11.91 -2.39 2.58
N ASP A 35 12.52 -3.48 2.16
CA ASP A 35 13.82 -3.54 1.52
C ASP A 35 13.72 -4.47 0.31
N SER A 36 14.59 -4.26 -0.67
CA SER A 36 14.69 -5.14 -1.82
C SER A 36 16.15 -5.37 -2.16
N ASN A 37 16.50 -6.60 -2.50
CA ASN A 37 17.82 -6.89 -3.13
C ASN A 37 17.77 -6.70 -4.65
N GLY A 38 16.71 -6.05 -5.11
CA GLY A 38 16.37 -5.90 -6.49
C GLY A 38 15.65 -7.08 -7.09
N GLY A 39 15.59 -8.23 -6.40
CA GLY A 39 14.98 -9.53 -6.72
C GLY A 39 13.68 -9.78 -5.96
N ASP A 40 13.89 -9.91 -4.67
CA ASP A 40 12.89 -10.15 -3.66
C ASP A 40 12.60 -8.85 -2.93
N VAL A 41 11.47 -8.85 -2.23
CA VAL A 41 11.12 -7.79 -1.29
C VAL A 41 10.98 -8.46 0.08
N TYR A 42 11.55 -7.82 1.10
CA TYR A 42 11.57 -8.31 2.47
C TYR A 42 11.62 -7.12 3.44
N THR A 43 11.74 -7.39 4.74
CA THR A 43 11.95 -6.34 5.74
C THR A 43 13.31 -6.50 6.40
N ASN A 44 14.00 -5.37 6.63
CA ASN A 44 15.28 -5.29 7.33
C ASN A 44 15.27 -4.15 8.34
N PRO A 45 16.19 -4.11 9.32
CA PRO A 45 16.38 -2.92 10.13
C PRO A 45 16.49 -1.67 9.24
N CYS A 46 15.77 -0.61 9.62
CA CYS A 46 15.75 0.62 8.85
C CYS A 46 17.14 1.25 8.78
N GLN A 47 17.60 1.54 7.58
CA GLN A 47 18.90 2.12 7.28
C GLN A 47 18.70 3.35 6.41
N PRO A 48 18.65 4.57 6.97
CA PRO A 48 18.41 5.79 6.19
C PRO A 48 19.39 5.98 5.02
N GLY A 49 20.63 5.49 5.13
CA GLY A 49 21.62 5.54 4.04
C GLY A 49 21.44 4.47 2.96
N ASN A 50 20.55 3.50 3.13
CA ASN A 50 20.38 2.38 2.21
C ASN A 50 19.39 2.74 1.06
N PRO A 51 19.85 2.89 -0.19
CA PRO A 51 18.98 3.24 -1.31
C PRO A 51 17.98 2.12 -1.69
N TRP A 52 18.21 0.88 -1.24
CA TRP A 52 17.33 -0.26 -1.46
C TRP A 52 16.08 -0.28 -0.56
N GLN A 53 16.08 0.56 0.48
CA GLN A 53 14.93 0.75 1.37
C GLN A 53 14.12 2.00 1.00
N ARG A 54 14.39 2.60 -0.17
CA ARG A 54 13.77 3.85 -0.60
C ARG A 54 12.68 3.59 -1.63
N TRP A 55 11.51 4.18 -1.38
CA TRP A 55 10.31 3.99 -2.17
C TRP A 55 9.67 5.34 -2.50
N ASN A 56 8.98 5.43 -3.63
CA ASN A 56 8.04 6.49 -3.94
C ASN A 56 6.62 5.91 -3.88
N VAL A 57 5.73 6.55 -3.14
CA VAL A 57 4.32 6.21 -3.13
C VAL A 57 3.58 7.24 -3.98
N VAL A 58 3.21 6.81 -5.19
CA VAL A 58 2.69 7.68 -6.24
C VAL A 58 1.21 7.39 -6.43
N SER A 59 0.34 8.35 -6.08
CA SER A 59 -1.09 8.25 -6.38
C SER A 59 -1.35 8.55 -7.86
N TYR A 60 -2.33 7.85 -8.43
CA TYR A 60 -2.83 8.09 -9.78
C TYR A 60 -4.36 8.18 -9.84
N ASP A 61 -5.05 7.87 -8.74
CA ASP A 61 -6.50 8.02 -8.57
C ASP A 61 -6.77 8.23 -7.07
N SER A 62 -7.19 9.45 -6.70
CA SER A 62 -7.31 9.85 -5.30
C SER A 62 -8.76 9.89 -4.84
N ASN A 63 -8.98 9.67 -3.54
CA ASN A 63 -10.29 9.72 -2.89
C ASN A 63 -11.34 8.81 -3.53
N VAL A 64 -10.94 7.59 -3.90
CA VAL A 64 -11.82 6.60 -4.53
C VAL A 64 -12.94 6.24 -3.56
N GLY A 65 -14.16 6.65 -3.93
CA GLY A 65 -15.36 6.40 -3.15
C GLY A 65 -15.39 7.08 -1.77
N GLY A 66 -14.44 7.97 -1.44
CA GLY A 66 -14.34 8.55 -0.09
C GLY A 66 -13.43 7.79 0.89
N TYR A 67 -12.74 6.73 0.45
CA TYR A 67 -12.13 5.77 1.38
C TYR A 67 -10.61 5.59 1.24
N TYR A 68 -10.08 5.55 0.02
CA TYR A 68 -8.67 5.26 -0.23
C TYR A 68 -8.14 6.00 -1.46
N ASP A 69 -6.82 6.04 -1.58
CA ASP A 69 -6.13 6.45 -2.79
C ASP A 69 -5.56 5.22 -3.49
N ARG A 70 -5.65 5.15 -4.82
CA ARG A 70 -4.88 4.16 -5.58
C ARG A 70 -3.48 4.70 -5.82
N VAL A 71 -2.50 3.88 -5.48
CA VAL A 71 -1.08 4.21 -5.56
C VAL A 71 -0.29 3.09 -6.24
N GLN A 72 0.85 3.47 -6.80
CA GLN A 72 1.95 2.58 -7.11
C GLN A 72 3.07 2.82 -6.10
N ILE A 73 3.70 1.74 -5.63
CA ILE A 73 4.85 1.80 -4.73
C ILE A 73 6.10 1.51 -5.56
N VAL A 74 6.84 2.54 -5.91
CA VAL A 74 7.96 2.47 -6.86
C VAL A 74 9.27 2.37 -6.10
N HIS A 75 10.07 1.34 -6.37
CA HIS A 75 11.40 1.21 -5.80
C HIS A 75 12.33 2.27 -6.39
N ARG A 76 12.93 3.12 -5.55
CA ARG A 76 13.69 4.31 -6.01
C ARG A 76 14.94 3.96 -6.79
N LYS A 77 15.63 2.88 -6.43
CA LYS A 77 16.89 2.51 -7.07
C LYS A 77 16.69 1.91 -8.45
N GLU A 78 15.63 1.15 -8.63
CA GLU A 78 15.41 0.35 -9.85
C GLU A 78 14.31 0.88 -10.75
N GLY A 79 13.40 1.70 -10.22
CA GLY A 79 12.26 2.24 -10.96
C GLY A 79 11.11 1.24 -11.20
N ASN A 80 11.22 0.02 -10.68
CA ASN A 80 10.17 -1.00 -10.79
C ASN A 80 9.13 -0.82 -9.67
N CYS A 81 7.91 -1.30 -9.92
CA CYS A 81 6.83 -1.27 -8.94
C CYS A 81 6.84 -2.50 -8.03
N LEU A 82 6.47 -2.29 -6.77
CA LEU A 82 6.09 -3.35 -5.86
C LEU A 82 4.84 -4.02 -6.41
N ARG A 83 4.95 -5.30 -6.70
CA ARG A 83 3.92 -6.05 -7.42
C ARG A 83 3.48 -7.27 -6.64
N VAL A 84 2.20 -7.57 -6.70
CA VAL A 84 1.64 -8.84 -6.23
C VAL A 84 1.84 -9.92 -7.29
N GLN A 85 2.50 -11.03 -6.96
CA GLN A 85 2.61 -12.18 -7.86
C GLN A 85 2.25 -13.50 -7.19
N TRP A 86 1.69 -14.39 -8.01
CA TRP A 86 1.44 -15.77 -7.65
C TRP A 86 2.71 -16.60 -7.89
N SER A 87 3.15 -17.35 -6.89
CA SER A 87 4.27 -18.27 -7.02
C SER A 87 3.90 -19.44 -7.93
N ARG A 88 4.34 -19.39 -9.19
CA ARG A 88 4.55 -20.61 -10.00
C ARG A 88 6.05 -20.79 -10.15
N GLY A 89 6.70 -21.42 -9.17
CA GLY A 89 8.07 -21.91 -9.34
C GLY A 89 9.05 -21.73 -8.18
N ILE A 90 8.63 -21.29 -7.00
CA ILE A 90 9.47 -21.35 -5.79
C ILE A 90 9.06 -22.60 -4.99
N PRO A 91 9.91 -23.64 -4.87
CA PRO A 91 9.56 -24.93 -4.24
C PRO A 91 9.13 -24.85 -2.77
N GLU A 92 9.29 -23.68 -2.15
CA GLU A 92 9.14 -23.43 -0.71
C GLU A 92 8.11 -22.33 -0.39
N ALA A 93 7.42 -21.79 -1.40
CA ALA A 93 6.34 -20.83 -1.23
C ALA A 93 5.14 -21.19 -2.11
N ASP A 94 4.22 -22.00 -1.59
CA ASP A 94 2.85 -22.03 -2.12
C ASP A 94 2.13 -20.78 -1.58
N GLY A 95 1.97 -19.74 -2.42
CA GLY A 95 1.25 -18.53 -2.01
C GLY A 95 1.54 -17.27 -2.84
N TRP A 96 0.83 -16.20 -2.47
CA TRP A 96 1.06 -14.85 -2.96
C TRP A 96 2.31 -14.24 -2.32
N PHE A 97 3.13 -13.55 -3.10
CA PHE A 97 4.32 -12.88 -2.60
C PHE A 97 4.53 -11.54 -3.33
N ALA A 98 4.94 -10.52 -2.57
CA ALA A 98 5.28 -9.23 -3.14
C ALA A 98 6.65 -9.36 -3.79
N THR A 99 6.71 -9.13 -5.09
CA THR A 99 7.89 -9.30 -5.92
C THR A 99 8.11 -8.09 -6.79
N ARG A 100 9.27 -8.06 -7.42
CA ARG A 100 9.47 -7.31 -8.65
C ARG A 100 8.83 -8.02 -9.84
N ALA A 101 8.17 -7.29 -10.74
CA ALA A 101 8.29 -7.54 -12.18
C ALA A 101 8.28 -6.20 -12.94
N ALA A 102 8.65 -6.29 -14.21
CA ALA A 102 9.01 -5.20 -15.11
C ALA A 102 8.16 -3.94 -15.04
N GLY A 103 8.82 -2.78 -14.98
CA GLY A 103 8.18 -1.48 -15.12
C GLY A 103 7.09 -1.20 -14.09
N CYS A 104 6.36 -0.11 -14.29
CA CYS A 104 5.20 0.26 -13.51
C CYS A 104 4.02 0.42 -14.47
N ASN A 105 2.94 -0.32 -14.28
CA ASN A 105 1.73 -0.19 -15.10
C ASN A 105 0.50 0.00 -14.22
N SER A 106 -0.01 1.23 -14.12
CA SER A 106 -1.19 1.54 -13.31
C SER A 106 -2.49 0.91 -13.82
N SER A 107 -2.51 0.36 -15.05
CA SER A 107 -3.64 -0.43 -15.56
C SER A 107 -3.59 -1.90 -15.16
N ASP A 108 -2.46 -2.37 -14.64
CA ASP A 108 -2.24 -3.74 -14.22
C ASP A 108 -2.55 -3.89 -12.73
N TYR A 109 -3.58 -4.66 -12.37
CA TYR A 109 -4.06 -4.78 -10.99
C TYR A 109 -3.00 -5.35 -10.03
N HIS A 110 -1.96 -6.02 -10.54
CA HIS A 110 -0.85 -6.48 -9.71
C HIS A 110 0.04 -5.34 -9.20
N ASP A 111 0.08 -4.20 -9.89
CA ASP A 111 0.86 -3.01 -9.52
C ASP A 111 0.02 -1.96 -8.74
N GLN A 112 -1.28 -2.23 -8.55
CA GLN A 112 -2.20 -1.29 -7.91
C GLN A 112 -2.31 -1.53 -6.42
N TRP A 113 -2.14 -0.48 -5.61
CA TRP A 113 -2.32 -0.55 -4.17
C TRP A 113 -3.36 0.47 -3.72
N ASN A 114 -4.38 0.02 -3.02
CA ASN A 114 -5.33 0.86 -2.33
C ASN A 114 -4.71 1.23 -0.98
N MET A 115 -4.27 2.48 -0.90
CA MET A 115 -3.64 3.07 0.28
C MET A 115 -4.73 3.70 1.14
N THR A 116 -4.87 3.18 2.37
CA THR A 116 -5.85 3.67 3.33
C THR A 116 -5.14 4.18 4.57
N TRP A 117 -5.48 5.40 4.98
CA TRP A 117 -5.03 5.95 6.25
C TRP A 117 -5.74 5.26 7.41
N VAL A 118 -4.99 4.78 8.40
CA VAL A 118 -5.53 3.99 9.53
C VAL A 118 -5.53 4.73 10.87
N GLY A 119 -5.25 6.03 10.87
CA GLY A 119 -4.90 6.80 12.08
C GLY A 119 -6.04 7.20 13.02
N ASN A 120 -7.11 6.42 13.11
CA ASN A 120 -8.15 6.53 14.15
C ASN A 120 -8.52 5.17 14.79
N SER A 121 -7.83 4.07 14.45
CA SER A 121 -8.08 2.77 15.08
C SER A 121 -7.46 2.69 16.48
N PRO A 122 -8.16 2.09 17.48
CA PRO A 122 -7.57 1.83 18.80
C PRO A 122 -6.25 1.06 18.69
N GLY A 123 -5.17 1.60 19.26
CA GLY A 123 -3.83 0.98 19.22
C GLY A 123 -2.90 1.47 18.10
N ASN A 124 -3.31 2.47 17.31
CA ASN A 124 -2.49 3.07 16.26
C ASN A 124 -2.21 4.56 16.54
N PRO A 125 -0.95 5.00 16.71
CA PRO A 125 -0.62 6.41 16.70
C PRO A 125 -0.88 6.99 15.31
N ARG A 126 -1.33 8.24 15.26
CA ARG A 126 -1.49 8.99 14.01
C ARG A 126 -0.23 8.84 13.15
N ASN A 127 -0.40 8.48 11.86
CA ASN A 127 0.61 8.41 10.77
C ASN A 127 0.97 7.01 10.21
N SER A 128 0.09 6.02 10.31
CA SER A 128 0.27 4.73 9.62
C SER A 128 -0.69 4.57 8.43
N TRP A 129 -0.30 3.76 7.45
CA TRP A 129 -1.10 3.39 6.27
C TRP A 129 -1.21 1.88 6.12
N GLN A 130 -2.29 1.41 5.51
CA GLN A 130 -2.40 0.06 4.99
C GLN A 130 -2.37 0.10 3.47
N PHE A 131 -1.79 -0.94 2.85
CA PHE A 131 -1.78 -1.12 1.40
C PHE A 131 -2.46 -2.44 1.06
N ALA A 132 -3.59 -2.33 0.36
CA ALA A 132 -4.36 -3.48 -0.08
C ALA A 132 -4.31 -3.60 -1.61
N ASN A 133 -4.24 -4.81 -2.13
CA ASN A 133 -4.24 -5.09 -3.55
C ASN A 133 -5.40 -6.05 -3.86
N TYR A 134 -6.25 -5.71 -4.84
CA TYR A 134 -7.36 -6.55 -5.25
C TYR A 134 -6.95 -7.46 -6.41
N GLN A 135 -7.11 -8.77 -6.22
CA GLN A 135 -6.86 -9.81 -7.21
C GLN A 135 -8.20 -10.25 -7.84
N PRO A 136 -8.60 -9.70 -9.00
CA PRO A 136 -9.89 -9.98 -9.62
C PRO A 136 -10.05 -11.44 -10.05
N ASP A 137 -8.96 -12.11 -10.45
CA ASP A 137 -9.01 -13.51 -10.91
C ASP A 137 -9.44 -14.48 -9.81
N PHE A 138 -9.15 -14.14 -8.56
CA PHE A 138 -9.46 -14.94 -7.38
C PHE A 138 -10.54 -14.30 -6.51
N SER A 139 -10.98 -13.07 -6.87
CA SER A 139 -11.84 -12.24 -6.06
C SER A 139 -11.32 -12.05 -4.62
N GLU A 140 -10.00 -11.93 -4.47
CA GLU A 140 -9.31 -11.81 -3.19
C GLU A 140 -8.72 -10.41 -3.00
N VAL A 141 -8.51 -10.03 -1.74
CA VAL A 141 -7.76 -8.84 -1.36
C VAL A 141 -6.54 -9.30 -0.60
N LEU A 142 -5.37 -8.85 -1.03
CA LEU A 142 -4.09 -9.12 -0.38
C LEU A 142 -3.57 -7.87 0.27
N CYS A 143 -3.01 -8.02 1.45
CA CYS A 143 -2.51 -6.93 2.24
C CYS A 143 -1.00 -6.99 2.32
N LEU A 144 -0.33 -5.84 2.18
CA LEU A 144 1.08 -5.75 2.46
C LEU A 144 1.27 -6.02 3.96
N ASP A 145 1.81 -7.19 4.29
CA ASP A 145 1.96 -7.70 5.65
C ASP A 145 3.43 -8.10 5.87
N ARG A 146 3.96 -7.97 7.07
CA ARG A 146 5.31 -8.43 7.39
C ARG A 146 5.40 -9.97 7.66
N GLY A 147 4.29 -10.68 7.89
CA GLY A 147 4.22 -12.14 7.99
C GLY A 147 4.73 -12.74 9.32
N GLN A 148 4.46 -12.11 10.47
CA GLN A 148 4.88 -12.63 11.79
C GLN A 148 3.78 -13.35 12.57
N ASP A 149 2.57 -13.43 12.04
CA ASP A 149 1.39 -14.08 12.61
C ASP A 149 1.33 -15.61 12.40
N GLY A 150 2.41 -16.21 11.88
CA GLY A 150 2.55 -17.66 11.68
C GLY A 150 2.91 -18.07 10.25
N HIS A 151 2.97 -17.12 9.32
CA HIS A 151 3.19 -17.35 7.90
C HIS A 151 4.61 -16.93 7.47
N ARG A 152 5.50 -17.90 7.24
CA ARG A 152 6.93 -17.64 6.96
C ARG A 152 7.13 -16.91 5.63
N ASN A 153 7.93 -15.84 5.64
CA ASN A 153 8.54 -15.17 4.46
C ASN A 153 7.56 -14.67 3.38
N GLN A 154 6.31 -14.37 3.72
CA GLN A 154 5.32 -13.90 2.75
C GLN A 154 4.90 -12.47 3.12
N LEU A 155 5.28 -11.51 2.26
CA LEU A 155 4.88 -10.10 2.42
C LEU A 155 3.42 -9.82 2.05
N LEU A 156 2.66 -10.86 1.71
CA LEU A 156 1.30 -10.79 1.19
C LEU A 156 0.47 -11.94 1.77
N TRP A 157 0.13 -11.83 3.05
CA TRP A 157 -0.81 -12.77 3.63
C TRP A 157 -1.81 -12.05 4.51
N ASP A 158 -2.98 -11.80 3.92
CA ASP A 158 -4.27 -11.86 4.63
C ASP A 158 -5.42 -11.67 3.63
N GLN A 159 -6.44 -12.54 3.68
CA GLN A 159 -7.65 -12.40 2.87
C GLN A 159 -8.51 -11.28 3.44
N GLY A 160 -8.48 -10.09 2.82
CA GLY A 160 -9.52 -9.10 3.08
C GLY A 160 -10.89 -9.62 2.63
N TYR A 161 -11.94 -9.45 3.43
CA TYR A 161 -13.31 -9.80 3.02
C TYR A 161 -13.83 -8.77 2.00
N PRO A 162 -14.20 -9.15 0.76
CA PRO A 162 -14.87 -8.24 -0.16
C PRO A 162 -16.31 -7.99 0.31
N GLN A 163 -16.54 -7.01 1.19
CA GLN A 163 -17.89 -6.69 1.70
C GLN A 163 -18.56 -5.60 0.89
N GLY A 164 -19.60 -5.83 0.09
CA GLY A 164 -20.26 -4.87 -0.85
C GLY A 164 -20.18 -3.34 -0.58
N ALA A 165 -20.15 -2.55 -1.66
CA ALA A 165 -20.02 -1.09 -1.60
C ALA A 165 -21.10 -0.46 -0.68
N PRO A 166 -20.76 0.61 0.07
CA PRO A 166 -19.52 1.37 -0.01
C PRO A 166 -18.36 0.77 0.82
N VAL A 167 -18.56 -0.41 1.42
CA VAL A 167 -17.57 -1.09 2.29
C VAL A 167 -16.67 -2.07 1.49
N ALA A 168 -16.91 -2.27 0.18
CA ALA A 168 -16.21 -3.29 -0.63
C ALA A 168 -15.12 -2.66 -1.47
N LYS A 169 -13.95 -3.32 -1.43
CA LYS A 169 -12.76 -3.09 -2.28
C LYS A 169 -11.87 -1.95 -1.76
N THR A 170 -11.21 -1.98 -0.61
CA THR A 170 -10.44 -3.07 0.02
C THR A 170 -9.89 -2.54 1.35
N THR A 171 -10.12 -3.19 2.48
CA THR A 171 -9.41 -2.85 3.73
C THR A 171 -8.84 -4.12 4.34
N CYS A 172 -7.67 -3.97 4.96
CA CYS A 172 -6.95 -5.07 5.59
C CYS A 172 -7.40 -5.18 7.05
N TYR A 173 -8.05 -6.30 7.40
CA TYR A 173 -8.46 -6.67 8.77
C TYR A 173 -8.97 -5.51 9.62
N ASN A 174 -10.04 -4.82 9.18
CA ASN A 174 -10.68 -3.72 9.91
C ASN A 174 -9.69 -2.70 10.51
N HIS A 175 -8.51 -2.54 9.92
CA HIS A 175 -7.45 -1.66 10.40
C HIS A 175 -6.93 -1.96 11.82
N ILE A 176 -6.89 -3.23 12.24
CA ILE A 176 -6.40 -3.63 13.58
C ILE A 176 -5.09 -4.44 13.58
N ASN A 177 -4.72 -5.07 12.47
CA ASN A 177 -3.46 -5.82 12.40
C ASN A 177 -2.26 -4.87 12.24
N ARG A 178 -1.41 -4.80 13.26
CA ARG A 178 -0.23 -3.92 13.31
C ARG A 178 0.88 -4.32 12.32
N TYR A 179 0.92 -5.56 11.85
CA TYR A 179 1.88 -6.04 10.84
C TYR A 179 1.49 -5.64 9.41
N GLN A 180 0.29 -5.08 9.23
CA GLN A 180 -0.21 -4.56 7.96
C GLN A 180 -0.12 -3.03 7.89
N MET A 181 0.32 -2.42 8.99
CA MET A 181 0.43 -0.96 9.12
C MET A 181 1.86 -0.54 8.83
N TRP A 182 1.99 0.43 7.94
CA TRP A 182 3.27 0.92 7.45
C TRP A 182 3.37 2.42 7.70
N ASN A 183 4.43 2.85 8.36
CA ASN A 183 4.81 4.25 8.50
C ASN A 183 5.69 4.65 7.32
N MET A 184 5.42 5.81 6.73
CA MET A 184 6.33 6.45 5.78
C MET A 184 7.31 7.32 6.54
N VAL A 185 8.58 6.91 6.61
CA VAL A 185 9.65 7.57 7.39
C VAL A 185 10.82 7.98 6.49
N HIS A 186 11.69 8.87 6.97
CA HIS A 186 12.83 9.42 6.21
C HIS A 186 14.18 9.00 6.75
#